data_AF-A0A383BHY9-F1
#
_entry.id   AF-A0A383BHY9-F1
#
_cell.length_a   1.000
_cell.length_b   1.000
_cell.length_c   1.000
_cell.angle_alpha   90.00
_cell.angle_beta   90.00
_cell.angle_gamma   90.00
#
_symmetry.space_group_name_H-M   'P 1'
#
loop_
_entity.id
_entity.type
_entity.pdbx_description
1 polymer ?
#
loop_
_entity_poly.entity_id
_entity_poly.type
_entity_poly.pdbx_seq_one_letter_code
_entity_poly.pdbx_strand_id
1 'polypeptide(L)'
;EAGTLLINSAYAATLRTVAAGGADAFYHGDIAADIVAAVQGAVRNPGAMTVVDIGSYEARQRPPVCDTYRVYAVCGMGPPSSGGLTTLQVLGLIEGFDIAGAGANSLSAVHIIAEASRLAFADRALFMADTDFVKVPVVGLLNGGYLAERAALISLDKSMGEAEAGAPPGSDRRAYAMQEREHGLSTSHLAVIDARGNAVSFTTSIERGFGSRLMVRGFLLNNQLTDFSFEAEHNGKPVANRVEGG
;
A
#
# COMPACT_ATOMS: atom_id res chain seq x y z
N GLU A 1 5.84 -29.70 10.56
CA GLU A 1 4.40 -29.92 10.78
C GLU A 1 3.96 -29.14 12.02
N ALA A 2 2.66 -29.08 12.34
CA ALA A 2 2.22 -28.47 13.59
C ALA A 2 2.88 -29.18 14.79
N GLY A 3 3.36 -28.41 15.76
CA GLY A 3 4.10 -28.94 16.91
C GLY A 3 5.58 -29.24 16.65
N THR A 4 6.10 -29.09 15.42
CA THR A 4 7.54 -29.19 15.16
C THR A 4 8.27 -27.96 15.70
N LEU A 5 9.34 -28.18 16.47
CA LEU A 5 10.25 -27.09 16.84
C LEU A 5 11.06 -26.64 15.61
N LEU A 6 10.84 -25.40 15.18
CA LEU A 6 11.63 -24.77 14.13
C LEU A 6 12.73 -23.91 14.77
N ILE A 7 13.99 -24.26 14.52
CA ILE A 7 15.16 -23.52 15.02
C ILE A 7 15.78 -22.76 13.85
N ASN A 8 15.90 -21.44 13.98
CA ASN A 8 16.53 -20.58 12.98
C ASN A 8 17.74 -19.84 13.61
N SER A 9 18.83 -20.58 13.83
CA SER A 9 20.05 -20.06 14.46
C SER A 9 20.69 -18.92 13.66
N ALA A 10 20.57 -18.97 12.32
CA ALA A 10 21.07 -17.90 11.45
C ALA A 10 20.31 -16.59 11.71
N TYR A 11 18.98 -16.63 11.79
CA TYR A 11 18.19 -15.45 12.11
C TYR A 11 18.45 -14.93 13.53
N ALA A 12 18.61 -15.84 14.49
CA ALA A 12 18.99 -15.45 15.86
C ALA A 12 20.34 -14.72 15.89
N ALA A 13 21.32 -15.15 15.10
CA ALA A 13 22.60 -14.44 14.95
C ALA A 13 22.40 -13.05 14.34
N THR A 14 21.62 -12.94 13.26
CA THR A 14 21.25 -11.65 12.64
C THR A 14 20.62 -10.68 13.64
N LEU A 15 19.63 -11.13 14.41
CA LEU A 15 18.98 -10.30 15.42
C LEU A 15 19.94 -9.85 16.53
N ARG A 16 20.89 -10.71 16.95
CA ARG A 16 21.92 -10.32 17.93
C ARG A 16 22.88 -9.28 17.37
N THR A 17 23.27 -9.40 16.10
CA THR A 17 24.11 -8.42 15.42
C THR A 17 23.42 -7.05 15.37
N VAL A 18 22.14 -7.00 14.98
CA VAL A 18 21.36 -5.75 14.97
C VAL A 18 21.14 -5.21 16.39
N ALA A 19 20.88 -6.06 17.38
CA ALA A 19 20.73 -5.61 18.76
C ALA A 19 22.02 -4.99 19.34
N ALA A 20 23.19 -5.48 18.93
CA ALA A 20 24.48 -4.98 19.40
C ALA A 20 24.95 -3.71 18.65
N GLY A 21 24.70 -3.62 17.34
CA GLY A 21 25.19 -2.54 16.49
C GLY A 21 24.12 -1.57 15.98
N GLY A 22 22.87 -1.72 16.43
CA GLY A 22 21.74 -0.91 15.97
C GLY A 22 21.42 -1.13 14.48
N ALA A 23 20.75 -0.14 13.89
CA ALA A 23 20.38 -0.17 12.47
C ALA A 23 21.60 -0.22 11.53
N ASP A 24 22.70 0.44 11.90
CA ASP A 24 23.92 0.49 11.08
C ASP A 24 24.50 -0.90 10.80
N ALA A 25 24.38 -1.83 11.75
CA ALA A 25 24.82 -3.20 11.53
C ALA A 25 24.03 -3.92 10.41
N PHE A 26 22.79 -3.50 10.16
CA PHE A 26 21.97 -3.98 9.05
C PHE A 26 22.32 -3.26 7.74
N TYR A 27 22.40 -1.92 7.76
CA TYR A 27 22.50 -1.10 6.55
C TYR A 27 23.93 -0.93 6.01
N HIS A 28 24.96 -1.02 6.85
CA HIS A 28 26.35 -0.68 6.49
C HIS A 28 27.36 -1.83 6.71
N GLY A 29 26.92 -2.99 7.20
CA GLY A 29 27.78 -4.12 7.55
C GLY A 29 27.64 -5.35 6.65
N ASP A 30 28.13 -6.49 7.14
CA ASP A 30 28.09 -7.79 6.43
C ASP A 30 26.67 -8.20 6.02
N ILE A 31 25.65 -7.78 6.78
CA ILE A 31 24.25 -8.08 6.43
C ILE A 31 23.89 -7.43 5.08
N ALA A 32 24.26 -6.17 4.86
CA ALA A 32 24.01 -5.47 3.60
C ALA A 32 24.78 -6.13 2.43
N ALA A 33 26.04 -6.50 2.65
CA ALA A 33 26.85 -7.19 1.65
C ALA A 33 26.25 -8.55 1.26
N ASP A 34 25.79 -9.34 2.24
CA ASP A 34 25.16 -10.64 2.02
C ASP A 34 23.82 -10.52 1.27
N ILE A 35 23.03 -9.48 1.56
CA ILE A 35 21.79 -9.18 0.82
C ILE A 35 22.12 -8.90 -0.65
N VAL A 36 23.07 -8.02 -0.91
CA VAL A 36 23.49 -7.65 -2.28
C VAL A 36 24.00 -8.85 -3.05
N ALA A 37 24.86 -9.67 -2.43
CA ALA A 37 25.36 -10.89 -3.05
C ALA A 37 24.23 -11.86 -3.42
N ALA A 38 23.23 -12.02 -2.54
CA ALA A 38 22.08 -12.87 -2.81
C ALA A 38 21.17 -12.34 -3.94
N VAL A 39 20.95 -11.02 -3.98
CA VAL A 39 20.14 -10.36 -5.01
C VAL A 39 20.83 -10.43 -6.38
N GLN A 40 22.11 -10.08 -6.45
CA GLN A 40 22.88 -10.10 -7.70
C GLN A 40 23.18 -11.53 -8.18
N GLY A 41 23.33 -12.48 -7.25
CA GLY A 41 23.58 -13.89 -7.55
C GLY A 41 22.32 -14.73 -7.82
N ALA A 42 21.12 -14.12 -7.83
CA ALA A 42 19.87 -14.85 -8.00
C ALA A 42 19.77 -15.52 -9.38
N VAL A 43 19.54 -16.84 -9.43
CA VAL A 43 19.60 -17.64 -10.67
C VAL A 43 18.55 -17.23 -11.72
N ARG A 44 17.33 -16.87 -11.28
CA ARG A 44 16.22 -16.58 -12.21
C ARG A 44 16.22 -15.12 -12.66
N ASN A 45 16.25 -14.20 -11.69
CA ASN A 45 16.16 -12.77 -11.92
C ASN A 45 17.25 -12.07 -11.09
N PRO A 46 18.52 -12.02 -11.56
CA PRO A 46 19.57 -11.22 -10.94
C PRO A 46 19.13 -9.76 -10.81
N GLY A 47 19.18 -9.20 -9.60
CA GLY A 47 18.89 -7.78 -9.36
C GLY A 47 20.14 -6.90 -9.47
N ALA A 48 19.94 -5.59 -9.55
CA ALA A 48 21.00 -4.59 -9.66
C ALA A 48 21.32 -3.85 -8.35
N MET A 49 20.68 -4.22 -7.24
CA MET A 49 20.87 -3.58 -5.93
C MET A 49 22.35 -3.62 -5.51
N THR A 50 22.82 -2.53 -4.93
CA THR A 50 24.18 -2.35 -4.45
C THR A 50 24.19 -2.06 -2.95
N VAL A 51 25.37 -2.14 -2.32
CA VAL A 51 25.51 -1.76 -0.90
C VAL A 51 25.27 -0.26 -0.68
N VAL A 52 25.46 0.56 -1.72
CA VAL A 52 25.16 1.99 -1.68
C VAL A 52 23.66 2.20 -1.56
N ASP A 53 22.85 1.45 -2.32
CA ASP A 53 21.38 1.54 -2.26
C ASP A 53 20.84 1.15 -0.87
N ILE A 54 21.46 0.18 -0.21
CA ILE A 54 21.08 -0.20 1.16
C ILE A 54 21.55 0.87 2.15
N GLY A 55 22.80 1.31 2.07
CA GLY A 55 23.38 2.28 3.02
C GLY A 55 22.79 3.69 2.91
N SER A 56 22.28 4.08 1.74
CA SER A 56 21.65 5.39 1.55
C SER A 56 20.18 5.44 1.98
N TYR A 57 19.58 4.31 2.33
CA TYR A 57 18.16 4.25 2.69
C TYR A 57 17.89 4.87 4.07
N GLU A 58 16.90 5.75 4.13
CA GLU A 58 16.36 6.29 5.37
C GLU A 58 14.85 6.10 5.45
N ALA A 59 14.36 5.65 6.61
CA ALA A 59 12.93 5.55 6.87
C ALA A 59 12.31 6.96 6.99
N ARG A 60 11.33 7.27 6.14
CA ARG A 60 10.70 8.60 6.11
C ARG A 60 9.44 8.65 6.97
N GLN A 61 9.37 9.62 7.88
CA GLN A 61 8.12 9.97 8.54
C GLN A 61 7.23 10.75 7.57
N ARG A 62 6.03 10.23 7.31
CA ARG A 62 5.04 10.87 6.43
C ARG A 62 3.78 11.24 7.21
N PRO A 63 3.12 12.37 6.89
CA PRO A 63 1.85 12.71 7.52
C PRO A 63 0.79 11.66 7.16
N PRO A 64 -0.12 11.32 8.10
CA PRO A 64 -1.27 10.50 7.77
C PRO A 64 -2.22 11.25 6.84
N VAL A 65 -3.04 10.50 6.12
CA VAL A 65 -4.27 11.05 5.54
C VAL A 65 -5.40 10.80 6.51
N CYS A 66 -6.15 11.86 6.82
CA CYS A 66 -7.25 11.81 7.78
C CYS A 66 -8.46 12.54 7.21
N ASP A 67 -9.65 12.03 7.52
CA ASP A 67 -10.91 12.74 7.28
C ASP A 67 -11.94 12.37 8.37
N THR A 68 -13.04 13.10 8.38
CA THR A 68 -14.18 12.78 9.24
C THR A 68 -15.11 11.81 8.52
N TYR A 69 -15.53 10.76 9.20
CA TYR A 69 -16.66 9.93 8.78
C TYR A 69 -17.73 10.01 9.87
N ARG A 70 -18.82 10.74 9.58
CA ARG A 70 -19.89 11.04 10.52
C ARG A 70 -19.35 11.73 11.78
N VAL A 71 -19.23 10.99 12.89
CA VAL A 71 -18.76 11.50 14.19
C VAL A 71 -17.32 11.09 14.52
N TYR A 72 -16.67 10.30 13.66
CA TYR A 72 -15.34 9.74 13.89
C TYR A 72 -14.30 10.43 13.03
N ALA A 73 -13.13 10.69 13.59
CA ALA A 73 -11.93 10.96 12.80
C ALA A 73 -11.30 9.62 12.39
N VAL A 74 -11.14 9.42 11.09
CA VAL A 74 -10.51 8.22 10.52
C VAL A 74 -9.20 8.64 9.90
N CYS A 75 -8.11 7.97 10.27
CA CYS A 75 -6.77 8.24 9.75
C CYS A 75 -6.14 6.95 9.23
N GLY A 76 -5.34 7.07 8.18
CA GLY A 76 -4.54 5.98 7.64
C GLY A 76 -3.25 6.48 7.01
N MET A 77 -2.45 5.54 6.48
CA MET A 77 -1.25 5.88 5.72
C MET A 77 -1.63 6.63 4.44
N GLY A 78 -1.04 7.81 4.25
CA GLY A 78 -1.08 8.51 2.97
C GLY A 78 -0.13 7.89 1.94
N PRO A 79 -0.04 8.49 0.74
CA PRO A 79 0.96 8.13 -0.26
C PRO A 79 2.39 8.03 0.34
N PRO A 80 3.22 7.08 -0.11
CA PRO A 80 3.05 6.20 -1.29
C PRO A 80 2.06 5.06 -1.10
N SER A 81 1.52 4.85 0.11
CA SER A 81 0.45 3.87 0.31
C SER A 81 -0.87 4.40 -0.26
N SER A 82 -1.66 3.51 -0.85
CA SER A 82 -3.02 3.80 -1.31
C SER A 82 -4.10 3.49 -0.27
N GLY A 83 -3.77 2.76 0.80
CA GLY A 83 -4.75 2.16 1.71
C GLY A 83 -5.62 3.20 2.41
N GLY A 84 -5.00 4.13 3.16
CA GLY A 84 -5.74 5.13 3.93
C GLY A 84 -6.62 6.02 3.04
N LEU A 85 -6.07 6.50 1.93
CA LEU A 85 -6.78 7.37 1.00
C LEU A 85 -7.97 6.66 0.33
N THR A 86 -7.78 5.41 -0.14
CA THR A 86 -8.87 4.62 -0.76
C THR A 86 -9.96 4.31 0.26
N THR A 87 -9.62 3.92 1.48
CA THR A 87 -10.60 3.66 2.54
C THR A 87 -11.41 4.91 2.88
N LEU A 88 -10.75 6.07 3.04
CA LEU A 88 -11.45 7.34 3.30
C LEU A 88 -12.36 7.73 2.13
N GLN A 89 -11.92 7.51 0.90
CA GLN A 89 -12.75 7.76 -0.28
C GLN A 89 -14.01 6.88 -0.28
N VAL A 90 -13.88 5.58 0.01
CA VAL A 90 -15.04 4.69 0.17
C VAL A 90 -15.97 5.17 1.27
N LEU A 91 -15.43 5.56 2.42
CA LEU A 91 -16.23 6.08 3.55
C LEU A 91 -17.00 7.33 3.17
N GLY A 92 -16.37 8.30 2.50
CA GLY A 92 -17.05 9.51 2.06
C GLY A 92 -18.09 9.25 0.97
N LEU A 93 -17.85 8.31 0.05
CA LEU A 93 -18.84 7.89 -0.97
C LEU A 93 -20.10 7.29 -0.34
N ILE A 94 -19.97 6.51 0.73
CA ILE A 94 -21.11 5.85 1.39
C ILE A 94 -21.78 6.72 2.45
N GLU A 95 -21.25 7.90 2.78
CA GLU A 95 -21.70 8.70 3.92
C GLU A 95 -23.16 9.16 3.79
N GLY A 96 -23.58 9.49 2.56
CA GLY A 96 -24.96 9.90 2.25
C GLY A 96 -26.00 8.77 2.27
N PHE A 97 -25.58 7.50 2.38
CA PHE A 97 -26.48 6.35 2.39
C PHE A 97 -26.83 5.94 3.83
N ASP A 98 -28.05 5.44 4.03
CA ASP A 98 -28.48 4.85 5.30
C ASP A 98 -27.99 3.39 5.44
N ILE A 99 -26.67 3.24 5.64
CA ILE A 99 -26.02 1.95 5.85
C ILE A 99 -26.50 1.28 7.15
N ALA A 100 -26.83 2.08 8.18
CA ALA A 100 -27.32 1.56 9.45
C ALA A 100 -28.71 0.94 9.30
N GLY A 101 -29.64 1.63 8.64
CA GLY A 101 -30.98 1.13 8.34
C GLY A 101 -30.98 -0.03 7.35
N ALA A 102 -30.00 -0.09 6.43
CA ALA A 102 -29.80 -1.24 5.55
C ALA A 102 -29.41 -2.53 6.29
N GLY A 103 -28.79 -2.42 7.47
CA GLY A 103 -28.37 -3.56 8.29
C GLY A 103 -27.00 -4.15 7.89
N ALA A 104 -26.21 -4.53 8.90
CA ALA A 104 -24.89 -5.11 8.69
C ALA A 104 -24.97 -6.43 7.89
N ASN A 105 -24.09 -6.59 6.90
CA ASN A 105 -24.04 -7.74 5.98
C ASN A 105 -25.31 -7.97 5.14
N SER A 106 -26.21 -6.98 5.04
CA SER A 106 -27.33 -7.08 4.11
C SER A 106 -26.87 -6.93 2.67
N LEU A 107 -27.68 -7.42 1.72
CA LEU A 107 -27.41 -7.26 0.30
C LEU A 107 -27.27 -5.77 -0.07
N SER A 108 -28.11 -4.90 0.48
CA SER A 108 -28.08 -3.46 0.23
C SER A 108 -26.78 -2.82 0.75
N ALA A 109 -26.34 -3.17 1.97
CA ALA A 109 -25.09 -2.64 2.52
C ALA A 109 -23.88 -3.12 1.71
N VAL A 110 -23.82 -4.42 1.38
CA VAL A 110 -22.76 -5.00 0.55
C VAL A 110 -22.74 -4.37 -0.84
N HIS A 111 -23.89 -4.15 -1.46
CA HIS A 111 -24.02 -3.49 -2.76
C HIS A 111 -23.45 -2.08 -2.72
N ILE A 112 -23.90 -1.24 -1.79
CA ILE A 112 -23.43 0.16 -1.67
C ILE A 112 -21.91 0.21 -1.44
N ILE A 113 -21.38 -0.62 -0.53
CA ILE A 113 -19.93 -0.67 -0.25
C ILE A 113 -19.15 -1.18 -1.46
N ALA A 114 -19.65 -2.18 -2.19
CA ALA A 114 -18.99 -2.70 -3.38
C ALA A 114 -18.93 -1.65 -4.50
N GLU A 115 -20.03 -0.95 -4.76
CA GLU A 115 -20.12 0.08 -5.79
C GLU A 115 -19.25 1.30 -5.45
N ALA A 116 -19.24 1.74 -4.19
CA ALA A 116 -18.31 2.76 -3.71
C ALA A 116 -16.85 2.32 -3.83
N SER A 117 -16.56 1.05 -3.52
CA SER A 117 -15.22 0.48 -3.68
C SER A 117 -14.78 0.49 -5.14
N ARG A 118 -15.65 0.15 -6.10
CA ARG A 118 -15.33 0.23 -7.53
C ARG A 118 -14.85 1.62 -7.94
N LEU A 119 -15.61 2.65 -7.55
CA LEU A 119 -15.25 4.05 -7.84
C LEU A 119 -13.89 4.44 -7.22
N ALA A 120 -13.69 4.12 -5.94
CA ALA A 120 -12.45 4.46 -5.24
C ALA A 120 -11.24 3.68 -5.79
N PHE A 121 -11.41 2.40 -6.16
CA PHE A 121 -10.34 1.62 -6.78
C PHE A 121 -10.00 2.08 -8.19
N ALA A 122 -10.98 2.60 -8.95
CA ALA A 122 -10.71 3.22 -10.24
C ALA A 122 -9.84 4.49 -10.09
N ASP A 123 -10.16 5.34 -9.11
CA ASP A 123 -9.35 6.52 -8.80
C ASP A 123 -7.95 6.14 -8.27
N ARG A 124 -7.87 5.11 -7.41
CA ARG A 124 -6.61 4.54 -6.93
C ARG A 124 -5.70 4.12 -8.08
N ALA A 125 -6.24 3.38 -9.04
CA ALA A 125 -5.48 2.82 -10.17
C ALA A 125 -4.93 3.90 -11.12
N LEU A 126 -5.53 5.09 -11.14
CA LEU A 126 -5.07 6.21 -11.98
C LEU A 126 -4.13 7.18 -11.25
N PHE A 127 -4.44 7.51 -10.00
CA PHE A 127 -3.85 8.67 -9.33
C PHE A 127 -2.86 8.36 -8.21
N MET A 128 -2.96 7.20 -7.55
CA MET A 128 -2.19 6.94 -6.33
C MET A 128 -0.84 6.30 -6.65
N ALA A 129 0.23 7.02 -6.29
CA ALA A 129 1.62 6.62 -6.51
C ALA A 129 2.52 7.27 -5.44
N ASP A 130 3.84 7.16 -5.60
CA ASP A 130 4.79 7.84 -4.73
C ASP A 130 4.78 9.36 -4.97
N THR A 131 4.50 10.12 -3.90
CA THR A 131 4.45 11.59 -3.92
C THR A 131 5.78 12.26 -4.18
N ASP A 132 6.88 11.53 -4.04
CA ASP A 132 8.21 12.06 -4.33
C ASP A 132 8.42 12.17 -5.87
N PHE A 133 7.59 11.49 -6.68
CA PHE A 133 7.67 11.46 -8.14
C PHE A 133 6.39 11.93 -8.85
N VAL A 134 5.22 11.75 -8.22
CA VAL A 134 3.91 12.05 -8.81
C VAL A 134 3.09 12.94 -7.89
N LYS A 135 2.45 13.97 -8.46
CA LYS A 135 1.52 14.82 -7.71
C LYS A 135 0.17 14.12 -7.53
N VAL A 136 0.02 13.39 -6.43
CA VAL A 136 -1.25 12.75 -6.05
C VAL A 136 -2.27 13.81 -5.60
N PRO A 137 -3.48 13.89 -6.19
CA PRO A 137 -4.51 14.88 -5.84
C PRO A 137 -5.28 14.50 -4.56
N VAL A 138 -4.57 14.29 -3.44
CA VAL A 138 -5.15 13.81 -2.16
C VAL A 138 -6.36 14.65 -1.71
N VAL A 139 -6.22 15.98 -1.71
CA VAL A 139 -7.30 16.91 -1.31
C VAL A 139 -8.48 16.85 -2.30
N GLY A 140 -8.22 16.66 -3.58
CA GLY A 140 -9.26 16.54 -4.60
C GLY A 140 -10.04 15.23 -4.47
N LEU A 141 -9.35 14.13 -4.19
CA LEU A 141 -9.94 12.80 -4.03
C LEU A 141 -10.85 12.68 -2.81
N LEU A 142 -10.61 13.48 -1.77
CA LEU A 142 -11.45 13.58 -0.56
C LEU A 142 -12.34 14.82 -0.54
N ASN A 143 -12.44 15.56 -1.64
CA ASN A 143 -13.31 16.73 -1.68
C ASN A 143 -14.78 16.31 -1.60
N GLY A 144 -15.54 16.83 -0.63
CA GLY A 144 -16.94 16.44 -0.43
C GLY A 144 -17.86 16.67 -1.63
N GLY A 145 -17.62 17.71 -2.45
CA GLY A 145 -18.37 17.93 -3.69
C GLY A 145 -18.08 16.86 -4.74
N TYR A 146 -16.81 16.49 -4.89
CA TYR A 146 -16.40 15.39 -5.76
C TYR A 146 -16.95 14.03 -5.29
N LEU A 147 -16.89 13.74 -3.98
CA LEU A 147 -17.45 12.52 -3.42
C LEU A 147 -18.97 12.46 -3.63
N ALA A 148 -19.69 13.56 -3.50
CA ALA A 148 -21.12 13.62 -3.78
C ALA A 148 -21.45 13.36 -5.27
N GLU A 149 -20.68 13.95 -6.19
CA GLU A 149 -20.80 13.69 -7.63
C GLU A 149 -20.59 12.21 -7.94
N ARG A 150 -19.55 11.60 -7.35
CA ARG A 150 -19.21 10.19 -7.55
C ARG A 150 -20.25 9.26 -6.91
N ALA A 151 -20.73 9.58 -5.72
CA ALA A 151 -21.77 8.81 -5.03
C ALA A 151 -23.09 8.77 -5.82
N ALA A 152 -23.41 9.81 -6.60
CA ALA A 152 -24.58 9.84 -7.47
C ALA A 152 -24.54 8.79 -8.61
N LEU A 153 -23.37 8.19 -8.89
CA LEU A 153 -23.24 7.09 -9.86
C LEU A 153 -23.69 5.74 -9.28
N ILE A 154 -23.88 5.64 -7.96
CA ILE A 154 -24.29 4.42 -7.28
C ILE A 154 -25.82 4.30 -7.35
N SER A 155 -26.31 3.38 -8.18
CA SER A 155 -27.70 2.94 -8.18
C SER A 155 -27.90 1.90 -7.07
N LEU A 156 -29.06 1.91 -6.40
CA LEU A 156 -29.39 0.91 -5.35
C LEU A 156 -29.91 -0.41 -5.91
N ASP A 157 -30.35 -0.41 -7.16
CA ASP A 157 -31.05 -1.50 -7.84
C ASP A 157 -30.22 -2.14 -8.96
N LYS A 158 -29.08 -1.53 -9.34
CA LYS A 158 -28.23 -1.99 -10.43
C LYS A 158 -26.76 -1.72 -10.13
N SER A 159 -25.90 -2.69 -10.48
CA SER A 159 -24.44 -2.47 -10.48
C SER A 159 -24.01 -1.64 -11.68
N MET A 160 -23.05 -0.74 -11.45
CA MET A 160 -22.33 0.01 -12.49
C MET A 160 -21.42 -0.88 -13.34
N GLY A 161 -21.10 -2.09 -12.85
CA GLY A 161 -20.15 -2.98 -13.52
C GLY A 161 -18.72 -2.49 -13.34
N GLU A 162 -18.15 -1.88 -14.38
CA GLU A 162 -16.80 -1.32 -14.34
C GLU A 162 -16.86 0.18 -14.06
N ALA A 163 -16.02 0.64 -13.13
CA ALA A 163 -15.95 2.05 -12.77
C ALA A 163 -14.80 2.74 -13.50
N GLU A 164 -15.05 3.92 -14.05
CA GLU A 164 -14.00 4.81 -14.51
C GLU A 164 -13.49 5.70 -13.37
N ALA A 165 -12.21 6.06 -13.42
CA ALA A 165 -11.65 7.12 -12.60
C ALA A 165 -12.34 8.46 -12.90
N GLY A 166 -12.63 9.23 -11.85
CA GLY A 166 -13.22 10.56 -11.97
C GLY A 166 -12.18 11.65 -12.26
N ALA A 167 -12.60 12.91 -12.15
CA ALA A 167 -11.74 14.08 -12.30
C ALA A 167 -11.74 14.91 -11.00
N PRO A 168 -11.07 14.44 -9.94
CA PRO A 168 -11.02 15.17 -8.67
C PRO A 168 -10.43 16.58 -8.87
N PRO A 169 -10.89 17.59 -8.11
CA PRO A 169 -10.35 18.94 -8.18
C PRO A 169 -8.82 18.97 -8.03
N GLY A 170 -8.15 19.73 -8.90
CA GLY A 170 -6.69 19.84 -8.89
C GLY A 170 -5.96 18.63 -9.47
N SER A 171 -6.65 17.72 -10.15
CA SER A 171 -6.06 16.63 -10.94
C SER A 171 -6.06 16.92 -12.44
N ASP A 172 -5.19 16.22 -13.17
CA ASP A 172 -5.31 16.04 -14.61
C ASP A 172 -5.53 14.55 -14.90
N ARG A 173 -6.79 14.16 -15.15
CA ARG A 173 -7.17 12.77 -15.47
C ARG A 173 -6.44 12.23 -16.70
N ARG A 174 -5.94 13.10 -17.59
CA ARG A 174 -5.26 12.69 -18.82
C ARG A 174 -3.76 12.49 -18.64
N ALA A 175 -3.19 12.91 -17.51
CA ALA A 175 -1.75 12.87 -17.25
C ALA A 175 -1.21 11.43 -17.13
N TYR A 176 -2.05 10.48 -16.71
CA TYR A 176 -1.64 9.11 -16.47
C TYR A 176 -2.53 8.08 -17.19
N ALA A 177 -2.00 6.89 -17.37
CA ALA A 177 -2.76 5.70 -17.75
C ALA A 177 -3.13 4.85 -16.53
N MET A 178 -4.18 4.04 -16.66
CA MET A 178 -4.62 3.10 -15.62
C MET A 178 -3.55 2.03 -15.38
N GLN A 179 -3.26 1.74 -14.12
CA GLN A 179 -2.48 0.56 -13.77
C GLN A 179 -3.38 -0.69 -13.77
N GLU A 180 -2.97 -1.73 -14.48
CA GLU A 180 -3.52 -3.07 -14.35
C GLU A 180 -2.62 -3.90 -13.43
N ARG A 181 -3.11 -4.29 -12.24
CA ARG A 181 -2.32 -5.17 -11.38
C ARG A 181 -3.13 -5.98 -10.38
N GLU A 182 -2.72 -7.22 -10.20
CA GLU A 182 -3.21 -8.13 -9.19
C GLU A 182 -2.30 -8.09 -7.95
N HIS A 183 -2.89 -7.86 -6.77
CA HIS A 183 -2.15 -7.79 -5.49
C HIS A 183 -2.03 -9.18 -4.87
N GLY A 184 -0.86 -9.49 -4.32
CA GLY A 184 -0.64 -10.72 -3.57
C GLY A 184 -1.27 -10.71 -2.17
N LEU A 185 -1.63 -11.88 -1.64
CA LEU A 185 -2.09 -12.04 -0.27
C LEU A 185 -0.92 -12.47 0.63
N SER A 186 -0.27 -11.52 1.32
CA SER A 186 0.58 -11.84 2.48
C SER A 186 0.98 -10.58 3.24
N THR A 187 0.45 -10.38 4.43
CA THR A 187 0.80 -9.24 5.28
C THR A 187 0.47 -9.60 6.73
N SER A 188 1.24 -9.07 7.67
CA SER A 188 0.93 -9.13 9.10
C SER A 188 0.56 -7.75 9.62
N HIS A 189 -0.42 -7.71 10.51
CA HIS A 189 -0.87 -6.49 11.17
C HIS A 189 -0.84 -6.69 12.69
N LEU A 190 -0.38 -5.67 13.42
CA LEU A 190 -0.44 -5.62 14.88
C LEU A 190 -1.02 -4.27 15.31
N ALA A 191 -1.82 -4.32 16.37
CA ALA A 191 -2.36 -3.15 17.05
C ALA A 191 -2.05 -3.27 18.54
N VAL A 192 -1.48 -2.22 19.13
CA VAL A 192 -1.08 -2.18 20.55
C VAL A 192 -1.56 -0.87 21.14
N ILE A 193 -2.16 -0.94 22.33
CA ILE A 193 -2.46 0.23 23.17
C ILE A 193 -1.82 -0.02 24.54
N ASP A 194 -1.04 0.94 25.04
CA ASP A 194 -0.42 0.86 26.37
C ASP A 194 -1.27 1.53 27.45
N ALA A 195 -0.93 1.31 28.73
CA ALA A 195 -1.66 1.86 29.87
C ALA A 195 -1.58 3.40 29.99
N ARG A 196 -0.69 4.06 29.22
CA ARG A 196 -0.57 5.51 29.17
C ARG A 196 -1.35 6.12 28.00
N GLY A 197 -2.03 5.28 27.19
CA GLY A 197 -2.80 5.71 26.03
C GLY A 197 -1.98 5.86 24.75
N ASN A 198 -0.73 5.39 24.71
CA ASN A 198 -0.01 5.31 23.44
C ASN A 198 -0.63 4.20 22.59
N ALA A 199 -0.86 4.47 21.31
CA ALA A 199 -1.41 3.51 20.36
C ALA A 199 -0.47 3.33 19.16
N VAL A 200 -0.30 2.07 18.74
CA VAL A 200 0.44 1.70 17.53
C VAL A 200 -0.46 0.83 16.66
N SER A 201 -0.58 1.20 15.39
CA SER A 201 -1.19 0.40 14.33
C SER A 201 -0.11 0.16 13.28
N PHE A 202 0.37 -1.08 13.17
CA PHE A 202 1.57 -1.39 12.39
C PHE A 202 1.31 -2.56 11.46
N THR A 203 1.50 -2.32 10.17
CA THR A 203 1.36 -3.29 9.09
C THR A 203 2.73 -3.53 8.48
N THR A 204 3.16 -4.79 8.39
CA THR A 204 4.45 -5.18 7.81
C THR A 204 4.27 -6.29 6.79
N SER A 205 5.06 -6.24 5.71
CA SER A 205 4.95 -7.15 4.58
C SER A 205 6.29 -7.36 3.87
N ILE A 206 6.38 -8.46 3.13
CA ILE A 206 7.41 -8.74 2.13
C ILE A 206 6.80 -8.89 0.72
N GLU A 207 5.63 -8.28 0.51
CA GLU A 207 4.68 -8.40 -0.61
C GLU A 207 3.91 -9.73 -0.61
N ARG A 208 4.47 -10.78 -1.22
CA ARG A 208 3.82 -12.10 -1.28
C ARG A 208 4.30 -13.02 -0.18
N GLY A 209 3.59 -14.13 -0.03
CA GLY A 209 4.00 -15.21 0.87
C GLY A 209 5.40 -15.69 0.47
N PHE A 210 6.33 -15.59 1.41
CA PHE A 210 7.76 -15.85 1.23
C PHE A 210 8.53 -14.87 0.31
N GLY A 211 7.93 -13.74 -0.06
CA GLY A 211 8.57 -12.67 -0.81
C GLY A 211 9.19 -13.13 -2.14
N SER A 212 10.44 -12.72 -2.40
CA SER A 212 11.23 -13.18 -3.55
C SER A 212 11.71 -14.63 -3.45
N ARG A 213 11.51 -15.26 -2.28
CA ARG A 213 12.03 -16.61 -1.94
C ARG A 213 13.56 -16.69 -1.86
N LEU A 214 14.24 -15.55 -1.89
CA LEU A 214 15.66 -15.46 -1.56
C LEU A 214 15.79 -15.41 -0.03
N MET A 215 16.60 -16.30 0.52
CA MET A 215 16.84 -16.37 1.97
C MET A 215 18.29 -16.00 2.26
N VAL A 216 18.48 -15.04 3.16
CA VAL A 216 19.78 -14.48 3.54
C VAL A 216 19.86 -14.45 5.05
N ARG A 217 20.93 -15.00 5.63
CA ARG A 217 21.19 -14.98 7.08
C ARG A 217 19.96 -15.28 7.97
N GLY A 218 19.14 -16.24 7.53
CA GLY A 218 17.96 -16.68 8.28
C GLY A 218 16.66 -15.92 8.02
N PHE A 219 16.62 -14.91 7.14
CA PHE A 219 15.39 -14.18 6.79
C PHE A 219 15.16 -14.13 5.27
N LEU A 220 13.92 -13.84 4.87
CA LEU A 220 13.50 -13.76 3.47
C LEU A 220 13.57 -12.33 2.96
N LEU A 221 13.97 -12.17 1.70
CA LEU A 221 13.91 -10.89 1.00
C LEU A 221 12.54 -10.68 0.35
N ASN A 222 12.05 -9.45 0.38
CA ASN A 222 10.77 -9.08 -0.24
C ASN A 222 10.83 -9.13 -1.78
N ASN A 223 9.66 -9.03 -2.40
CA ASN A 223 9.49 -8.74 -3.82
C ASN A 223 8.62 -7.49 -4.05
N GLN A 224 8.76 -6.49 -3.18
CA GLN A 224 7.88 -5.31 -3.12
C GLN A 224 7.89 -4.48 -4.40
N LEU A 225 9.02 -4.42 -5.12
CA LEU A 225 9.12 -3.71 -6.40
C LEU A 225 8.17 -4.24 -7.47
N THR A 226 7.60 -5.42 -7.27
CA THR A 226 6.56 -5.93 -8.17
C THR A 226 5.29 -5.08 -8.11
N ASP A 227 5.05 -4.29 -7.05
CA ASP A 227 3.88 -3.39 -6.90
C ASP A 227 3.85 -2.26 -7.92
N PHE A 228 5.00 -1.89 -8.47
CA PHE A 228 5.06 -1.00 -9.61
C PHE A 228 4.35 -1.60 -10.82
N SER A 229 3.88 -0.73 -11.71
CA SER A 229 3.48 -1.12 -13.05
C SER A 229 4.70 -1.66 -13.81
N PHE A 230 4.55 -2.83 -14.42
CA PHE A 230 5.57 -3.38 -15.34
C PHE A 230 5.61 -2.63 -16.68
N GLU A 231 4.51 -1.95 -17.03
CA GLU A 231 4.45 -1.01 -18.14
C GLU A 231 4.68 0.41 -17.60
N ALA A 232 5.78 1.05 -18.00
CA ALA A 232 6.05 2.43 -17.61
C ALA A 232 5.12 3.43 -18.31
N GLU A 233 4.65 3.07 -19.51
CA GLU A 233 3.75 3.86 -20.33
C GLU A 233 2.70 2.95 -21.00
N HIS A 234 1.50 3.48 -21.20
CA HIS A 234 0.42 2.82 -21.93
C HIS A 234 -0.24 3.83 -22.87
N ASN A 235 -0.33 3.50 -24.16
CA ASN A 235 -0.84 4.39 -25.22
C ASN A 235 -0.20 5.79 -25.21
N GLY A 236 1.11 5.87 -25.01
CA GLY A 236 1.88 7.12 -25.03
C GLY A 236 1.70 8.01 -23.80
N LYS A 237 1.15 7.46 -22.71
CA LYS A 237 1.01 8.14 -21.42
C LYS A 237 1.74 7.38 -20.32
N PRO A 238 2.42 8.07 -19.39
CA PRO A 238 3.05 7.40 -18.26
C PRO A 238 2.00 6.77 -17.33
N VAL A 239 2.34 5.65 -16.71
CA VAL A 239 1.57 5.13 -15.56
C VAL A 239 2.04 5.86 -14.30
N ALA A 240 1.12 6.25 -13.42
CA ALA A 240 1.48 7.00 -12.20
C ALA A 240 2.44 6.17 -11.32
N ASN A 241 2.09 4.92 -11.05
CA ASN A 241 2.85 3.99 -10.23
C ASN A 241 3.85 3.16 -11.07
N ARG A 242 4.56 3.79 -12.01
CA ARG A 242 5.69 3.17 -12.75
C ARG A 242 6.94 3.14 -11.87
N VAL A 243 7.91 2.29 -12.23
CA VAL A 243 9.22 2.24 -11.55
C VAL A 243 9.93 3.58 -11.71
N GLU A 244 10.42 4.12 -10.59
CA GLU A 244 11.25 5.32 -10.53
C GLU A 244 12.47 5.04 -9.65
N GLY A 245 13.60 5.70 -9.95
CA GLY A 245 14.83 5.60 -9.16
C GLY A 245 14.82 6.59 -8.01
N GLY A 246 15.01 6.11 -6.77
CA GLY A 246 15.00 6.94 -5.55
C GLY A 246 15.80 6.32 -4.42
#